data_AF-A0A3D0XRD7-F1
#
_entry.id   AF-A0A3D0XRD7-F1
#
_cell.length_a   1.000
_cell.length_b   1.000
_cell.length_c   1.000
_cell.angle_alpha   90.00
_cell.angle_beta   90.00
_cell.angle_gamma   90.00
#
_symmetry.space_group_name_H-M   'P 1'
#
loop_
_entity.id
_entity.type
_entity.pdbx_description
1 polymer ?
#
loop_
_entity_poly.entity_id
_entity_poly.type
_entity_poly.pdbx_seq_one_letter_code
_entity_poly.pdbx_strand_id
1 'polypeptide(L)'
;MHIPDNYLSPQTCAVMAAAMVPVWTISIKKIKKEIPKEKLPLMGVAAAFSFISMMFNVPIPGGTTGHAVGGTLIALLLGPYAACISISVTLLLQALIFGDG
;
A
#
# COMPACT_ATOMS: atom_id res chain seq x y z
N MET A 1 8.99 -0.02 1.41
CA MET A 1 10.00 -0.31 0.37
C MET A 1 9.43 -1.40 -0.51
N HIS A 2 9.64 -1.30 -1.81
CA HIS A 2 9.30 -2.35 -2.76
C HIS A 2 10.34 -3.47 -2.72
N ILE A 3 9.88 -4.70 -2.93
CA ILE A 3 10.75 -5.87 -3.07
C ILE A 3 10.55 -6.37 -4.49
N PRO A 4 11.56 -6.29 -5.37
CA PRO A 4 11.40 -6.65 -6.78
C PRO A 4 11.01 -8.13 -6.97
N ASP A 5 10.33 -8.40 -8.08
CA ASP A 5 10.09 -9.77 -8.54
C ASP A 5 11.35 -10.65 -8.48
N ASN A 6 11.16 -11.91 -8.07
CA ASN A 6 12.19 -12.93 -7.88
C ASN A 6 13.20 -12.69 -6.74
N TYR A 7 13.04 -11.65 -5.92
CA TYR A 7 13.83 -11.49 -4.68
C TYR A 7 13.37 -12.44 -3.56
N LEU A 8 12.09 -12.82 -3.57
CA LEU A 8 11.50 -13.72 -2.58
C LEU A 8 11.14 -15.06 -3.22
N SER A 9 11.28 -16.13 -2.44
CA SER A 9 10.79 -17.45 -2.86
C SER A 9 9.27 -17.44 -3.04
N PRO A 10 8.70 -18.24 -3.97
CA PRO A 10 7.25 -18.34 -4.14
C PRO A 10 6.51 -18.70 -2.84
N GLN A 11 7.14 -19.48 -1.97
CA GLN A 11 6.61 -19.87 -0.66
C GLN A 11 6.50 -18.64 0.26
N THR A 12 7.51 -17.78 0.28
CA THR A 12 7.49 -16.53 1.06
C THR A 12 6.40 -15.59 0.54
N CYS A 13 6.27 -15.44 -0.78
CA CYS A 13 5.20 -14.64 -1.39
C CYS A 13 3.81 -15.17 -1.00
N ALA A 14 3.60 -16.49 -1.08
CA ALA A 14 2.33 -17.12 -0.71
C ALA A 14 1.98 -16.89 0.77
N VAL A 15 2.95 -17.01 1.69
CA VAL A 15 2.74 -16.76 3.11
C VAL A 15 2.37 -15.29 3.36
N MET A 16 3.08 -14.34 2.75
CA MET A 16 2.81 -12.91 2.93
C MET A 16 1.45 -12.50 2.33
N ALA A 17 1.10 -13.04 1.16
CA ALA A 17 -0.22 -12.83 0.56
C ALA A 17 -1.34 -13.38 1.46
N ALA A 18 -1.18 -14.61 1.96
CA ALA A 18 -2.14 -15.22 2.89
C ALA A 18 -2.28 -14.42 4.19
N ALA A 19 -1.18 -13.89 4.73
CA ALA A 19 -1.19 -13.04 5.91
C ALA A 19 -1.91 -11.70 5.69
N MET A 20 -1.89 -11.15 4.47
CA MET A 20 -2.56 -9.89 4.14
C MET A 20 -4.08 -10.01 3.95
N VAL A 21 -4.59 -11.19 3.56
CA VAL A 21 -6.03 -11.44 3.40
C VAL A 21 -6.88 -11.04 4.63
N PRO A 22 -6.55 -11.46 5.87
CA PRO A 22 -7.31 -11.05 7.04
C PRO A 22 -7.19 -9.55 7.32
N VAL A 23 -6.02 -8.94 7.05
CA VAL A 23 -5.79 -7.50 7.23
C VAL A 23 -6.69 -6.69 6.30
N TRP A 24 -6.77 -7.06 5.02
CA TRP A 24 -7.68 -6.41 4.07
C TRP A 24 -9.14 -6.63 4.45
N THR A 25 -9.51 -7.85 4.84
CA THR A 25 -10.88 -8.17 5.23
C THR A 25 -11.35 -7.33 6.42
N ILE A 26 -10.52 -7.20 7.45
CA ILE A 26 -10.81 -6.37 8.62
C ILE A 26 -10.89 -4.90 8.23
N SER A 27 -9.93 -4.41 7.44
CA SER A 27 -9.88 -3.01 7.02
C SER A 27 -11.12 -2.62 6.21
N ILE A 28 -11.54 -3.46 5.26
CA ILE A 28 -12.75 -3.23 4.46
C ILE A 28 -14.00 -3.19 5.35
N LYS A 29 -14.14 -4.12 6.31
CA LYS A 29 -15.28 -4.12 7.26
C LYS A 29 -15.32 -2.85 8.10
N LYS A 30 -14.15 -2.40 8.58
CA LYS A 30 -14.00 -1.17 9.36
C LYS A 30 -14.33 0.08 8.55
N ILE A 31 -13.78 0.22 7.35
CA ILE A 31 -14.08 1.32 6.44
C ILE A 31 -15.58 1.40 6.16
N LYS A 32 -16.23 0.27 5.83
CA LYS A 32 -17.68 0.24 5.56
C LYS A 32 -18.54 0.69 6.75
N LYS A 33 -18.06 0.49 7.98
CA LYS A 33 -18.78 0.85 9.21
C LYS A 33 -18.48 2.28 9.67
N GLU A 34 -17.25 2.73 9.53
CA GLU A 34 -16.73 3.93 10.20
C GLU A 34 -16.52 5.11 9.26
N ILE A 35 -16.41 4.89 7.94
CA ILE A 35 -16.16 5.96 6.96
C ILE A 35 -17.44 6.30 6.19
N PRO A 36 -17.93 7.56 6.30
CA PRO A 36 -19.04 8.04 5.48
C PRO A 36 -18.75 7.95 3.98
N LYS A 37 -19.77 7.68 3.18
CA LYS A 37 -19.62 7.50 1.72
C LYS A 37 -19.01 8.73 1.04
N GLU A 38 -19.31 9.92 1.55
CA GLU A 38 -18.83 11.21 1.07
C GLU A 38 -17.31 11.36 1.27
N LYS A 39 -16.72 10.62 2.21
CA LYS A 39 -15.27 10.62 2.48
C LYS A 39 -14.50 9.54 1.69
N LEU A 40 -15.18 8.63 1.00
CA LEU A 40 -14.50 7.60 0.18
C LEU A 40 -13.60 8.18 -0.91
N PRO A 41 -13.94 9.30 -1.60
CA PRO A 41 -13.03 9.92 -2.56
C PRO A 41 -11.68 10.34 -1.95
N LEU A 42 -11.64 10.70 -0.66
CA LEU A 42 -10.39 11.05 0.02
C LEU A 42 -9.42 9.87 0.11
N MET A 43 -9.92 8.63 0.16
CA MET A 43 -9.06 7.44 0.11
C MET A 43 -8.35 7.29 -1.24
N GLY A 44 -9.03 7.68 -2.33
CA GLY A 44 -8.43 7.73 -3.67
C GLY A 44 -7.36 8.81 -3.78
N VAL A 45 -7.63 10.01 -3.23
CA VAL A 45 -6.62 11.07 -3.13
C VAL A 45 -5.42 10.63 -2.30
N ALA A 46 -5.64 9.96 -1.17
CA ALA A 46 -4.56 9.41 -0.35
C ALA A 46 -3.74 8.34 -1.09
N ALA A 47 -4.39 7.47 -1.87
CA ALA A 47 -3.70 6.49 -2.70
C ALA A 47 -2.84 7.16 -3.78
N ALA A 48 -3.37 8.19 -4.47
CA ALA A 48 -2.63 8.96 -5.47
C ALA A 48 -1.43 9.72 -4.84
N PHE A 49 -1.62 10.31 -3.66
CA PHE A 49 -0.55 10.95 -2.90
C PHE A 49 0.55 9.95 -2.54
N SER A 50 0.19 8.77 -2.05
CA SER A 50 1.14 7.70 -1.72
C SER A 50 1.89 7.23 -2.98
N PHE A 51 1.18 7.06 -4.10
CA PHE A 51 1.74 6.65 -5.39
C PHE A 51 2.84 7.61 -5.83
N ILE A 52 2.52 8.90 -5.93
CA ILE A 52 3.45 9.93 -6.39
C ILE A 52 4.64 10.01 -5.42
N SER A 53 4.39 9.95 -4.12
CA SER A 53 5.46 10.01 -3.10
C SER A 53 6.45 8.85 -3.24
N MET A 54 5.98 7.65 -3.55
CA MET A 54 6.82 6.46 -3.70
C MET A 54 7.57 6.38 -5.03
N MET A 55 7.10 7.08 -6.07
CA MET A 55 7.80 7.18 -7.36
C MET A 55 9.10 7.98 -7.28
N PHE A 56 9.24 8.86 -6.28
CA PHE A 56 10.52 9.51 -5.97
C PHE A 56 11.37 8.60 -5.08
N ASN A 57 11.99 7.60 -5.69
CA ASN A 57 12.82 6.63 -4.99
C ASN A 57 14.31 6.73 -5.36
N VAL A 58 15.16 6.31 -4.41
CA VAL A 58 16.62 6.30 -4.54
C VAL A 58 17.12 4.87 -4.33
N PRO A 59 18.00 4.33 -5.20
CA PRO A 59 18.53 3.00 -5.03
C PRO A 59 19.38 2.90 -3.76
N ILE A 60 19.18 1.83 -2.97
CA ILE A 60 19.97 1.52 -1.78
C ILE A 60 20.88 0.32 -2.11
N PRO A 61 22.20 0.41 -1.83
CA PRO A 61 23.11 -0.73 -1.95
C PRO A 61 22.59 -1.93 -1.17
N GLY A 62 22.45 -3.08 -1.81
CA GLY A 62 21.83 -4.27 -1.22
C GLY A 62 20.49 -4.69 -1.84
N GLY A 63 19.98 -3.95 -2.84
CA GLY A 63 19.04 -4.48 -3.83
C GLY A 63 17.65 -3.85 -3.90
N THR A 64 17.30 -2.93 -3.00
CA THR A 64 15.98 -2.26 -3.02
C THR A 64 16.13 -0.73 -3.09
N THR A 65 15.04 0.00 -2.82
CA THR A 65 14.99 1.46 -2.89
C THR A 65 14.54 2.09 -1.57
N GLY A 66 15.04 3.30 -1.31
CA GLY A 66 14.60 4.18 -0.24
C GLY A 66 13.68 5.27 -0.77
N HIS A 67 12.53 5.45 -0.14
CA HIS A 67 11.54 6.46 -0.52
C HIS A 67 10.55 6.74 0.61
N ALA A 68 9.86 7.87 0.53
CA ALA A 68 8.73 8.15 1.39
C ALA A 68 7.51 7.33 0.95
N VAL A 69 6.71 6.84 1.90
CA VAL A 69 5.44 6.13 1.63
C VAL A 69 4.23 7.00 1.91
N GLY A 70 4.33 7.90 2.89
CA GLY A 70 3.20 8.69 3.39
C GLY A 70 2.22 7.90 4.28
N GLY A 71 2.52 6.64 4.61
CA GLY A 71 1.55 5.75 5.28
C GLY A 71 1.11 6.22 6.67
N THR A 72 2.03 6.68 7.51
CA THR A 72 1.69 7.25 8.83
C THR A 72 0.84 8.51 8.70
N LEU A 73 1.17 9.39 7.74
CA LEU A 73 0.39 10.60 7.50
C LEU A 73 -1.04 10.26 7.08
N ILE A 74 -1.21 9.32 6.14
CA ILE A 74 -2.54 8.87 5.70
C ILE A 74 -3.30 8.23 6.87
N ALA A 75 -2.61 7.43 7.70
CA ALA A 75 -3.22 6.79 8.87
C ALA A 75 -3.69 7.80 9.91
N LEU A 76 -2.97 8.90 10.11
CA LEU A 76 -3.39 9.99 10.99
C LEU A 76 -4.60 10.75 10.44
N LEU A 77 -4.68 10.95 9.13
CA LEU A 77 -5.75 11.74 8.50
C LEU A 77 -7.05 10.95 8.29
N LEU A 78 -6.94 9.69 7.88
CA LEU A 78 -8.09 8.86 7.46
C LEU A 78 -8.29 7.61 8.32
N GLY A 79 -7.40 7.37 9.28
CA GLY A 79 -7.38 6.15 10.09
C GLY A 79 -6.54 5.02 9.46
N PRO A 80 -6.07 4.06 10.28
CA PRO A 80 -5.14 3.02 9.84
C PRO A 80 -5.76 2.06 8.81
N TYR A 81 -7.07 1.78 8.90
CA TYR A 81 -7.75 0.89 7.98
C TYR A 81 -7.88 1.50 6.57
N ALA A 82 -8.20 2.79 6.49
CA ALA A 82 -8.23 3.51 5.22
C ALA A 82 -6.83 3.58 4.60
N ALA A 83 -5.81 3.90 5.41
CA ALA A 83 -4.42 3.93 4.96
C ALA A 83 -3.98 2.57 4.41
N CYS A 84 -4.31 1.47 5.09
CA CYS A 84 -4.00 0.12 4.63
C CYS A 84 -4.56 -0.14 3.22
N ILE A 85 -5.83 0.17 2.97
CA ILE A 85 -6.45 -0.05 1.66
C ILE A 85 -5.89 0.90 0.60
N SER A 86 -5.75 2.20 0.90
CA SER A 86 -5.18 3.18 -0.02
C SER A 86 -3.78 2.77 -0.49
N ILE A 87 -2.89 2.40 0.44
CA ILE A 87 -1.52 1.98 0.11
C ILE A 87 -1.52 0.64 -0.61
N SER A 88 -2.39 -0.31 -0.24
CA SER A 88 -2.46 -1.60 -0.94
C SER A 88 -2.86 -1.44 -2.41
N VAL A 89 -3.80 -0.54 -2.71
CA VAL A 89 -4.18 -0.21 -4.09
C VAL A 89 -3.02 0.46 -4.83
N THR A 90 -2.32 1.38 -4.16
CA THR A 90 -1.12 2.00 -4.72
C THR A 90 -0.06 0.97 -5.11
N LEU A 91 0.30 0.06 -4.19
CA LEU A 91 1.29 -1.00 -4.44
C LEU A 91 0.85 -1.93 -5.58
N LEU A 92 -0.44 -2.28 -5.65
CA LEU A 92 -0.97 -3.11 -6.72
C LEU A 92 -0.81 -2.45 -8.09
N LEU A 93 -1.07 -1.14 -8.19
CA LEU A 93 -0.90 -0.39 -9.43
C LEU A 93 0.58 -0.25 -9.82
N GLN A 94 1.46 0.00 -8.84
CA GLN A 94 2.90 0.11 -9.07
C GLN A 94 3.48 -1.20 -9.59
N ALA A 95 3.12 -2.33 -8.98
CA ALA A 95 3.54 -3.66 -9.43
C ALA A 95 3.04 -3.98 -10.85
N LEU A 96 1.72 -3.84 -11.11
CA LEU A 96 1.11 -4.31 -12.36
C LEU A 96 1.35 -3.40 -13.56
N ILE A 97 1.43 -2.08 -13.38
CA ILE A 97 1.49 -1.10 -14.48
C ILE A 97 2.89 -0.51 -14.63
N PHE A 98 3.63 -0.35 -13.54
CA PHE A 98 4.93 0.34 -13.53
C PHE A 98 6.11 -0.61 -13.29
N GLY A 99 5.87 -1.86 -12.89
CA GLY A 99 6.92 -2.82 -12.54
C GLY A 99 7.77 -2.38 -11.34
N ASP A 100 7.20 -1.58 -10.43
CA ASP A 100 7.86 -1.15 -9.18
C ASP A 100 7.28 -1.92 -7.99
N GLY A 101 8.04 -2.93 -7.54
CA GLY A 101 7.54 -4.01 -6.68
C GLY A 101 7.32 -5.27 -7.49
#